data_AF-A0A845GRJ3-F1
#
_entry.id   AF-A0A845GRJ3-F1
#
_cell.length_a   1.000
_cell.length_b   1.000
_cell.length_c   1.000
_cell.angle_alpha   90.00
_cell.angle_beta   90.00
_cell.angle_gamma   90.00
#
_symmetry.space_group_name_H-M   'P 1'
#
loop_
_entity.id
_entity.type
_entity.pdbx_description
1 polymer ?
#
loop_
_entity_poly.entity_id
_entity_poly.type
_entity_poly.pdbx_seq_one_letter_code
_entity_poly.pdbx_strand_id
1 'polypeptide(L)' 'MHRLKEPSTWAGFGIVFQALKAMKPEYAPVFDGLSFLAGTVAAAVTERKSAE' A
#
# COMPACT_ATOMS: atom_id res chain seq x y z
N MET A 1 4.23 -15.14 -12.42
CA MET A 1 4.65 -14.12 -11.42
C MET A 1 3.86 -12.83 -11.66
N HIS A 2 2.71 -12.64 -10.99
CA HIS A 2 1.80 -11.50 -11.22
C HIS A 2 1.32 -10.83 -9.92
N ARG A 3 1.97 -11.10 -8.78
CA ARG A 3 1.50 -10.66 -7.45
C ARG A 3 1.58 -9.15 -7.21
N LEU A 4 2.42 -8.42 -7.96
CA LEU A 4 2.48 -6.96 -7.90
C LEU A 4 1.26 -6.27 -8.55
N LYS A 5 0.46 -7.00 -9.34
CA LYS A 5 -0.83 -6.53 -9.88
C LYS A 5 -2.02 -6.96 -9.03
N GLU A 6 -1.78 -7.56 -7.86
CA GLU A 6 -2.86 -7.90 -6.95
C GLU A 6 -3.08 -6.76 -5.95
N PRO A 7 -4.30 -6.24 -5.83
CA PRO A 7 -4.60 -5.18 -4.88
C PRO A 7 -4.42 -5.63 -3.43
N SER A 8 -4.53 -6.94 -3.15
CA SER A 8 -4.22 -7.54 -1.84
C SER A 8 -2.74 -7.38 -1.43
N THR A 9 -1.81 -7.37 -2.39
CA THR A 9 -0.38 -7.14 -2.13
C THR A 9 -0.14 -5.69 -1.69
N TRP A 10 -0.78 -4.73 -2.36
CA TRP A 10 -0.67 -3.30 -2.03
C TRP A 10 -1.40 -2.94 -0.73
N ALA A 11 -2.55 -3.57 -0.44
CA ALA A 11 -3.20 -3.47 0.85
C ALA A 11 -2.30 -4.01 1.99
N GLY A 12 -1.60 -5.12 1.76
CA GLY A 12 -0.60 -5.65 2.68
C GLY A 12 0.54 -4.68 2.95
N PHE A 13 1.05 -3.99 1.92
CA PHE A 13 2.06 -2.94 2.08
C PHE A 13 1.57 -1.78 2.98
N GLY A 14 0.32 -1.34 2.84
CA GLY A 14 -0.26 -0.32 3.72
C GLY A 14 -0.24 -0.71 5.20
N ILE A 15 -0.59 -1.97 5.51
CA ILE A 15 -0.54 -2.49 6.90
C ILE A 15 0.91 -2.56 7.41
N VAL A 16 1.85 -2.98 6.55
CA VAL A 16 3.28 -3.03 6.91
C VAL A 16 3.83 -1.62 7.19
N PHE A 17 3.46 -0.61 6.40
CA PHE A 17 3.88 0.77 6.64
C PHE A 17 3.27 1.35 7.92
N GLN A 18 2.03 1.02 8.25
CA GLN A 18 1.41 1.38 9.54
C GLN A 18 2.12 0.70 10.72
N ALA A 19 2.49 -0.57 10.60
CA ALA A 19 3.24 -1.29 11.63
C ALA A 19 4.67 -0.72 11.80
N LEU A 20 5.34 -0.38 10.69
CA LEU A 20 6.65 0.27 10.72
C LEU A 20 6.58 1.67 11.35
N LYS A 21 5.52 2.43 11.08
CA LYS A 21 5.26 3.72 11.74
C LYS A 21 5.15 3.58 13.26
N ALA A 22 4.49 2.52 13.74
CA ALA A 22 4.38 2.26 15.18
C ALA A 22 5.74 1.98 15.85
N MET A 23 6.67 1.34 15.13
CA MET A 23 8.03 1.07 15.63
C MET A 23 9.00 2.25 15.44
N LYS A 24 8.76 3.08 14.43
CA LYS A 24 9.64 4.18 13.99
C LYS A 24 8.85 5.47 13.77
N PRO A 25 8.35 6.10 14.85
CA PRO A 25 7.54 7.32 14.75
C PRO A 25 8.32 8.53 14.22
N GLU A 26 9.65 8.50 14.32
CA GLU A 26 10.58 9.47 13.71
C GLU A 26 10.39 9.63 12.20
N TYR A 27 9.93 8.58 11.51
CA TYR A 27 9.63 8.61 10.07
C TYR A 27 8.13 8.55 9.77
N ALA A 28 7.27 8.85 10.76
CA ALA A 28 5.81 8.87 10.61
C ALA A 28 5.31 9.60 9.34
N PRO A 29 5.78 10.81 8.98
CA PRO A 29 5.31 11.48 7.77
C PRO A 29 5.73 10.74 6.48
N VAL A 30 6.87 10.05 6.48
CA VAL A 30 7.34 9.23 5.35
C VAL A 30 6.46 7.99 5.21
N PHE A 31 6.17 7.30 6.32
CA PHE A 31 5.30 6.12 6.32
C PHE A 31 3.84 6.45 5.98
N ASP A 32 3.33 7.62 6.37
CA ASP A 32 2.01 8.09 5.94
C ASP A 32 1.98 8.32 4.44
N GLY A 33 3.01 8.96 3.87
CA GLY A 33 3.15 9.12 2.43
C GLY A 33 3.21 7.79 1.68
N LEU A 34 3.99 6.82 2.19
CA LEU A 34 4.09 5.48 1.61
C LEU A 34 2.80 4.67 1.74
N SER A 35 2.08 4.80 2.85
CA SER A 35 0.76 4.15 3.05
C SER A 35 -0.28 4.74 2.09
N PHE A 36 -0.27 6.06 1.89
CA PHE A 36 -1.15 6.73 0.95
C PHE A 36 -0.86 6.34 -0.49
N LEU A 37 0.42 6.28 -0.88
CA LEU A 37 0.86 5.78 -2.19
C LEU A 37 0.46 4.31 -2.39
N ALA A 38 0.65 3.46 -1.37
CA ALA A 38 0.24 2.07 -1.45
C ALA A 38 -1.28 1.92 -1.60
N GLY A 39 -2.08 2.72 -0.88
CA GLY A 39 -3.54 2.74 -1.00
C GLY A 39 -4.04 3.23 -2.36
N THR A 40 -3.43 4.29 -2.89
CA THR A 40 -3.77 4.80 -4.24
C THR A 40 -3.37 3.84 -5.35
N VAL A 41 -2.21 3.17 -5.23
CA VAL A 41 -1.81 2.12 -6.18
C VAL A 41 -2.72 0.89 -6.03
N ALA A 42 -3.09 0.49 -4.81
CA ALA A 42 -4.06 -0.59 -4.60
C ALA A 42 -5.40 -0.29 -5.28
N ALA A 43 -5.91 0.93 -5.14
CA ALA A 43 -7.15 1.37 -5.79
C ALA A 43 -7.02 1.33 -7.33
N ALA A 44 -5.98 1.96 -7.89
CA ALA A 44 -5.75 1.99 -9.34
C ALA A 44 -5.55 0.60 -9.96
N VAL A 45 -4.91 -0.32 -9.22
CA VAL A 45 -4.74 -1.72 -9.63
C VAL A 45 -6.04 -2.52 -9.50
N THR A 46 -6.85 -2.24 -8.47
CA THR A 46 -8.20 -2.82 -8.33
C THR A 46 -9.10 -2.41 -9.49
N GLU A 47 -9.11 -1.13 -9.85
CA GLU A 47 -9.90 -0.63 -10.97
C GLU A 47 -9.51 -1.30 -12.29
N ARG A 48 -8.22 -1.50 -12.56
CA ARG A 48 -7.78 -2.26 -13.74
C ARG A 48 -8.21 -3.72 -13.71
N LYS A 49 -8.21 -4.37 -12.54
CA LYS A 49 -8.62 -5.77 -12.39
C LYS A 49 -10.15 -5.94 -12.46
N SER A 50 -10.91 -4.91 -12.12
CA SER A 50 -12.38 -4.93 -12.15
C SER A 50 -12.97 -4.50 -13.51
N ALA A 51 -12.14 -3.96 -14.41
CA ALA A 51 -12.50 -3.55 -15.76
C ALA A 51 -12.15 -4.58 -16.85
N GLU A 52 -11.64 -5.75 -16.46
CA GLU A 52 -11.36 -6.92 -17.32
C GLU A 52 -12.38 -8.02 -17.06
#